data_AF-A0A8B7ZSI3-F1
#
_entry.id   AF-A0A8B7ZSI3-F1
#
_cell.length_a   1.000
_cell.length_b   1.000
_cell.length_c   1.000
_cell.angle_alpha   90.00
_cell.angle_beta   90.00
_cell.angle_gamma   90.00
#
_symmetry.space_group_name_H-M   'P 1'
#
loop_
_entity.id
_entity.type
_entity.pdbx_description
1 polymer ?
#
loop_
_entity_poly.entity_id
_entity_poly.type
_entity_poly.pdbx_seq_one_letter_code
_entity_poly.pdbx_strand_id
1 'polypeptide(L)'
;MKENAGALDSLKQLIQLISSAPPPLQEELAACLRCAVQLLGNLISGQVKLQAPAWKEVFPRTLLSVFQCADPKASQYLCMFINMCIQSSSPSECAQQLWTSEDGYQLVETVIAMCETESEPDFSLQLLQTLIVLPDFIPSIFDHLTPPSKIILLDIVAAFLSQGHADGPFAPEAASGNADGQKESPSLPAVEFVAQVFEQEAGSIFGLVSEEEWSNIEKDKKPQLVMRLLNALCEATAHPEAKRNLQERVSLLACSLDLLERANNAGKKGNNHFTATQTLEGASAQMNPLFGFKRDLVRLIGNMCHNYTANQNKIRELHGIPVLLEHCSIDDSNPFISQWAIFALRNLCDGNLENQAVIAEMSNQGVVNNEQLEKYGFQAEWREGRMYYRSTKKK
;
A
#
# COMPACT_ATOMS: atom_id res chain seq x y z
N MET A 1 -21.37 -14.16 -36.17
CA MET A 1 -20.51 -15.10 -35.40
C MET A 1 -19.44 -15.75 -36.27
N LYS A 2 -19.76 -16.39 -37.41
CA LYS A 2 -18.74 -17.01 -38.29
C LYS A 2 -17.70 -16.03 -38.85
N GLU A 3 -18.13 -14.84 -39.28
CA GLU A 3 -17.21 -13.81 -39.81
C GLU A 3 -16.27 -13.26 -38.73
N ASN A 4 -16.78 -12.98 -37.53
CA ASN A 4 -15.97 -12.48 -36.41
C ASN A 4 -14.96 -13.53 -35.89
N ALA A 5 -15.29 -14.83 -35.98
CA ALA A 5 -14.35 -15.89 -35.63
C ALA A 5 -13.18 -15.98 -36.62
N GLY A 6 -13.43 -15.82 -37.92
CA GLY A 6 -12.37 -15.79 -38.94
C GLY A 6 -11.45 -14.56 -38.82
N ALA A 7 -12.02 -13.42 -38.45
CA ALA A 7 -11.25 -12.20 -38.18
C ALA A 7 -10.33 -12.36 -36.96
N LEU A 8 -10.82 -12.97 -35.89
CA LEU A 8 -10.05 -13.24 -34.67
C LEU A 8 -8.85 -14.16 -34.92
N ASP A 9 -9.05 -15.27 -35.66
CA ASP A 9 -7.98 -16.18 -36.03
C ASP A 9 -6.92 -15.50 -36.90
N SER A 10 -7.35 -14.69 -37.88
CA SER A 10 -6.44 -13.92 -38.74
C SER A 10 -5.60 -12.92 -37.92
N LEU A 11 -6.21 -12.23 -36.95
CA LEU A 11 -5.51 -11.30 -36.06
C LEU A 11 -4.52 -12.01 -35.15
N LYS A 12 -4.91 -13.15 -34.57
CA LYS A 12 -4.01 -14.00 -33.77
C LYS A 12 -2.78 -14.42 -34.57
N GLN A 13 -2.97 -14.91 -35.80
CA GLN A 13 -1.85 -15.32 -36.67
C GLN A 13 -0.94 -14.14 -37.03
N LEU A 14 -1.51 -12.97 -37.33
CA LEU A 14 -0.75 -11.76 -37.61
C LEU A 14 0.08 -11.33 -36.39
N ILE A 15 -0.53 -11.29 -35.20
CA ILE A 15 0.16 -10.94 -33.96
C ILE A 15 1.31 -11.91 -33.71
N GLN A 16 1.07 -13.22 -33.81
CA GLN A 16 2.10 -14.24 -33.59
C GLN A 16 3.25 -14.14 -34.60
N LEU A 17 2.94 -13.81 -35.87
CA LEU A 17 3.96 -13.60 -36.90
C LEU A 17 4.84 -12.38 -36.56
N ILE A 18 4.23 -11.26 -36.18
CA ILE A 18 4.95 -10.04 -35.83
C ILE A 18 5.79 -10.26 -34.56
N SER A 19 5.20 -10.84 -33.51
CA SER A 19 5.87 -11.10 -32.23
C SER A 19 6.97 -12.17 -32.30
N SER A 20 7.11 -12.88 -33.41
CA SER A 20 8.24 -13.80 -33.64
C SER A 20 9.54 -13.08 -34.01
N ALA A 21 9.47 -11.80 -34.40
CA ALA A 21 10.64 -10.99 -34.66
C ALA A 21 11.36 -10.60 -33.35
N PRO A 22 12.70 -10.50 -33.33
CA PRO A 22 13.45 -10.15 -32.13
C PRO A 22 13.18 -8.69 -31.71
N PRO A 23 12.97 -8.41 -30.41
CA PRO A 23 12.86 -7.04 -29.91
C PRO A 23 14.22 -6.32 -29.89
N PRO A 24 14.26 -4.97 -30.03
CA PRO A 24 13.12 -4.10 -30.30
C PRO A 24 12.63 -4.25 -31.74
N LEU A 25 11.30 -4.17 -31.93
CA LEU A 25 10.70 -4.24 -33.26
C LEU A 25 11.09 -3.01 -34.10
N GLN A 26 11.23 -3.21 -35.41
CA GLN A 26 11.28 -2.10 -36.36
C GLN A 26 9.97 -1.31 -36.30
N GLU A 27 10.02 0.01 -36.52
CA GLU A 27 8.86 0.90 -36.31
C GLU A 27 7.66 0.49 -37.17
N GLU A 28 7.87 0.01 -38.40
CA GLU A 28 6.78 -0.46 -39.26
C GLU A 28 6.09 -1.70 -38.67
N LEU A 29 6.87 -2.65 -38.11
CA LEU A 29 6.34 -3.84 -37.46
C LEU A 29 5.68 -3.50 -36.11
N ALA A 30 6.26 -2.58 -35.34
CA ALA A 30 5.67 -2.07 -34.11
C ALA A 30 4.32 -1.37 -34.37
N ALA A 31 4.24 -0.54 -35.41
CA ALA A 31 2.99 0.07 -35.86
C ALA A 31 1.94 -0.99 -36.25
N CYS A 32 2.34 -2.01 -37.01
CA CYS A 32 1.46 -3.13 -37.34
C CYS A 32 0.96 -3.87 -36.09
N LEU A 33 1.84 -4.11 -35.11
CA LEU A 33 1.49 -4.76 -33.84
C LEU A 33 0.45 -3.94 -33.07
N ARG A 34 0.71 -2.64 -32.88
CA ARG A 34 -0.21 -1.70 -32.20
C ARG A 34 -1.58 -1.71 -32.87
N CYS A 35 -1.62 -1.64 -34.20
CA CYS A 35 -2.88 -1.71 -34.97
C CYS A 35 -3.60 -3.05 -34.80
N ALA A 36 -2.88 -4.17 -34.85
CA ALA A 36 -3.46 -5.50 -34.72
C ALA A 36 -4.06 -5.72 -33.31
N VAL A 37 -3.35 -5.32 -32.25
CA VAL A 37 -3.83 -5.43 -30.86
C VAL A 37 -5.00 -4.48 -30.60
N GLN A 38 -4.94 -3.24 -31.10
CA GLN A 38 -6.08 -2.32 -30.99
C GLN A 38 -7.33 -2.88 -31.70
N LEU A 39 -7.16 -3.45 -32.90
CA LEU A 39 -8.27 -4.03 -33.65
C LEU A 39 -8.87 -5.25 -32.93
N LEU A 40 -8.03 -6.07 -32.28
CA LEU A 40 -8.48 -7.16 -31.42
C LEU A 40 -9.39 -6.65 -30.29
N GLY A 41 -9.00 -5.57 -29.59
CA GLY A 41 -9.84 -4.90 -28.59
C GLY A 41 -11.15 -4.36 -29.19
N ASN A 42 -11.07 -3.65 -30.31
CA ASN A 42 -12.24 -3.08 -30.97
C ASN A 42 -13.25 -4.14 -31.44
N LEU A 43 -12.78 -5.31 -31.87
CA LEU A 43 -13.64 -6.40 -32.34
C LEU A 43 -14.55 -6.95 -31.23
N ILE A 44 -14.04 -6.98 -29.99
CA ILE A 44 -14.78 -7.50 -28.84
C ILE A 44 -15.55 -6.40 -28.07
N SER A 45 -15.26 -5.13 -28.35
CA SER A 45 -15.92 -3.99 -27.72
C SER A 45 -17.42 -3.98 -28.00
N GLY A 46 -18.23 -3.85 -26.95
CA GLY A 46 -19.70 -3.94 -27.04
C GLY A 46 -20.26 -5.33 -27.40
N GLN A 47 -19.40 -6.33 -27.63
CA GLN A 47 -19.78 -7.68 -28.06
C GLN A 47 -19.45 -8.72 -26.99
N VAL A 48 -20.16 -8.70 -25.85
CA VAL A 48 -19.97 -9.61 -24.70
C VAL A 48 -19.84 -11.09 -25.11
N LYS A 49 -20.63 -11.53 -26.11
CA LYS A 49 -20.60 -12.93 -26.61
C LYS A 49 -19.28 -13.33 -27.28
N LEU A 50 -18.48 -12.38 -27.73
CA LEU A 50 -17.17 -12.63 -28.35
C LEU A 50 -16.01 -12.57 -27.36
N GLN A 51 -16.20 -11.98 -26.18
CA GLN A 51 -15.11 -11.72 -25.25
C GLN A 51 -14.50 -13.03 -24.69
N ALA A 52 -15.32 -13.99 -24.28
CA ALA A 52 -14.84 -15.30 -23.83
C ALA A 52 -14.22 -16.16 -24.96
N PRO A 53 -14.84 -16.28 -26.17
CA PRO A 53 -14.17 -16.91 -27.31
C PRO A 53 -12.85 -16.25 -27.70
N ALA A 54 -12.79 -14.92 -27.71
CA ALA A 54 -11.57 -14.18 -28.02
C ALA A 54 -10.46 -14.49 -27.02
N TRP A 55 -10.77 -14.48 -25.73
CA TRP A 55 -9.85 -14.88 -24.68
C TRP A 55 -9.28 -16.29 -24.91
N LYS A 56 -10.15 -17.28 -25.16
CA LYS A 56 -9.75 -18.68 -25.38
C LYS A 56 -8.84 -18.85 -26.59
N GLU A 57 -8.96 -18.00 -27.60
CA GLU A 57 -8.08 -18.05 -28.78
C GLU A 57 -6.69 -17.46 -28.54
N VAL A 58 -6.57 -16.40 -27.74
CA VAL A 58 -5.30 -15.65 -27.60
C VAL A 58 -4.54 -15.93 -26.30
N PHE A 59 -5.23 -16.34 -25.24
CA PHE A 59 -4.61 -16.68 -23.97
C PHE A 59 -3.96 -18.08 -24.03
N PRO A 60 -2.78 -18.30 -23.42
CA PRO A 60 -1.88 -17.29 -22.85
C PRO A 60 -0.83 -16.78 -23.84
N ARG A 61 -0.43 -17.62 -24.81
CA ARG A 61 0.81 -17.45 -25.60
C ARG A 61 0.81 -16.18 -26.44
N THR A 62 -0.31 -15.86 -27.10
CA THR A 62 -0.38 -14.66 -27.95
C THR A 62 -0.25 -13.41 -27.09
N LEU A 63 -0.91 -13.36 -25.93
CA LEU A 63 -0.81 -12.23 -24.99
C LEU A 63 0.64 -12.03 -24.50
N LEU A 64 1.28 -13.10 -24.03
CA LEU A 64 2.69 -13.05 -23.58
C LEU A 64 3.63 -12.59 -24.70
N SER A 65 3.41 -13.04 -25.93
CA SER A 65 4.26 -12.65 -27.07
C SER A 65 4.20 -11.15 -27.37
N VAL A 66 3.04 -10.50 -27.16
CA VAL A 66 2.89 -9.06 -27.35
C VAL A 66 3.66 -8.30 -26.27
N PHE A 67 3.52 -8.69 -25.00
CA PHE A 67 4.27 -8.06 -23.91
C PHE A 67 5.78 -8.20 -24.09
N GLN A 68 6.26 -9.35 -24.60
CA GLN A 68 7.68 -9.60 -24.89
C GLN A 68 8.25 -8.70 -25.99
N CYS A 69 7.41 -8.08 -26.83
CA CYS A 69 7.86 -7.11 -27.83
C CYS A 69 8.33 -5.78 -27.20
N ALA A 70 8.03 -5.55 -25.91
CA ALA A 70 8.37 -4.35 -25.16
C ALA A 70 7.90 -3.04 -25.83
N ASP A 71 6.76 -3.08 -26.52
CA ASP A 71 6.10 -1.89 -27.07
C ASP A 71 5.05 -1.38 -26.07
N PRO A 72 5.23 -0.19 -25.46
CA PRO A 72 4.33 0.31 -24.42
C PRO A 72 2.88 0.46 -24.92
N LYS A 73 2.70 0.99 -26.13
CA LYS A 73 1.38 1.28 -26.69
C LYS A 73 0.60 0.00 -27.02
N ALA A 74 1.25 -1.00 -27.61
CA ALA A 74 0.64 -2.31 -27.82
C ALA A 74 0.29 -2.99 -26.51
N SER A 75 1.16 -2.87 -25.50
CA SER A 75 0.92 -3.46 -24.16
C SER A 75 -0.25 -2.80 -23.44
N GLN A 76 -0.41 -1.48 -23.56
CA GLN A 76 -1.59 -0.74 -23.08
C GLN A 76 -2.88 -1.18 -23.79
N TYR A 77 -2.86 -1.32 -25.11
CA TYR A 77 -4.03 -1.84 -25.86
C TYR A 77 -4.37 -3.27 -25.49
N LEU A 78 -3.35 -4.07 -25.15
CA LEU A 78 -3.55 -5.43 -24.65
C LEU A 78 -4.21 -5.44 -23.27
N CYS A 79 -3.79 -4.55 -22.36
CA CYS A 79 -4.42 -4.40 -21.05
C CYS A 79 -5.91 -4.05 -21.19
N MET A 80 -6.26 -3.15 -22.11
CA MET A 80 -7.65 -2.82 -22.43
C MET A 80 -8.43 -4.06 -22.92
N PHE A 81 -7.85 -4.87 -23.81
CA PHE A 81 -8.45 -6.11 -24.28
C PHE A 81 -8.70 -7.11 -23.13
N ILE A 82 -7.68 -7.35 -22.30
CA ILE A 82 -7.76 -8.24 -21.13
C ILE A 82 -8.87 -7.75 -20.20
N ASN A 83 -8.92 -6.45 -19.91
CA ASN A 83 -9.92 -5.85 -19.03
C ASN A 83 -11.35 -6.11 -19.53
N MET A 84 -11.61 -5.94 -20.83
CA MET A 84 -12.90 -6.27 -21.42
C MET A 84 -13.26 -7.76 -21.31
N CYS A 85 -12.27 -8.65 -21.47
CA CYS A 85 -12.48 -10.10 -21.34
C CYS A 85 -12.78 -10.54 -19.90
N ILE A 86 -12.20 -9.88 -18.90
CA ILE A 86 -12.46 -10.23 -17.49
C ILE A 86 -13.81 -9.70 -16.99
N GLN A 87 -14.26 -8.54 -17.49
CA GLN A 87 -15.53 -7.90 -17.10
C GLN A 87 -16.77 -8.54 -17.74
N SER A 88 -16.63 -9.29 -18.85
CA SER A 88 -17.76 -9.89 -19.58
C SER A 88 -18.53 -10.96 -18.83
N SER A 89 -17.85 -11.64 -17.89
CA SER A 89 -18.35 -12.84 -17.25
C SER A 89 -18.19 -12.71 -15.74
N SER A 90 -19.28 -12.89 -15.01
CA SER A 90 -19.28 -12.89 -13.55
C SER A 90 -18.81 -14.24 -13.02
N PRO A 91 -18.00 -14.24 -11.95
CA PRO A 91 -16.54 -14.08 -12.09
C PRO A 91 -15.99 -14.92 -13.25
N SER A 92 -15.28 -14.27 -14.15
CA SER A 92 -14.93 -14.87 -15.44
C SER A 92 -13.91 -15.98 -15.24
N GLU A 93 -14.19 -17.15 -15.84
CA GLU A 93 -13.19 -18.19 -16.12
C GLU A 93 -11.88 -17.56 -16.63
N CYS A 94 -11.98 -16.47 -17.41
CA CYS A 94 -10.88 -15.65 -17.90
C CYS A 94 -10.03 -15.03 -16.77
N ALA A 95 -10.66 -14.35 -15.80
CA ALA A 95 -9.94 -13.76 -14.68
C ALA A 95 -9.21 -14.83 -13.87
N GLN A 96 -9.88 -15.93 -13.53
CA GLN A 96 -9.26 -17.03 -12.76
C GLN A 96 -7.98 -17.56 -13.42
N GLN A 97 -7.92 -17.62 -14.75
CA GLN A 97 -6.73 -18.09 -15.47
C GLN A 97 -5.49 -17.19 -15.26
N LEU A 98 -5.67 -15.92 -14.88
CA LEU A 98 -4.58 -15.00 -14.56
C LEU A 98 -3.86 -15.34 -13.24
N TRP A 99 -4.50 -16.07 -12.31
CA TRP A 99 -3.91 -16.44 -11.02
C TRP A 99 -3.98 -17.93 -10.70
N THR A 100 -4.17 -18.77 -11.72
CA THR A 100 -4.19 -20.24 -11.59
C THR A 100 -3.21 -20.96 -12.52
N SER A 101 -2.35 -20.22 -13.22
CA SER A 101 -1.36 -20.77 -14.15
C SER A 101 -0.07 -19.94 -14.16
N GLU A 102 1.07 -20.59 -14.42
CA GLU A 102 2.38 -19.92 -14.54
C GLU A 102 2.38 -18.82 -15.60
N ASP A 103 1.74 -19.07 -16.75
CA ASP A 103 1.59 -18.06 -17.81
C ASP A 103 0.73 -16.87 -17.34
N GLY A 104 -0.31 -17.13 -16.53
CA GLY A 104 -1.11 -16.10 -15.89
C GLY A 104 -0.30 -15.26 -14.90
N TYR A 105 0.50 -15.90 -14.05
CA TYR A 105 1.39 -15.22 -13.12
C TYR A 105 2.37 -14.29 -13.84
N GLN A 106 2.98 -14.78 -14.92
CA GLN A 106 3.88 -13.99 -15.75
C GLN A 106 3.17 -12.78 -16.41
N LEU A 107 1.94 -12.96 -16.88
CA LEU A 107 1.13 -11.86 -17.42
C LEU A 107 0.88 -10.78 -16.36
N VAL A 108 0.44 -11.18 -15.17
CA VAL A 108 0.14 -10.23 -14.08
C VAL A 108 1.42 -9.52 -13.60
N GLU A 109 2.52 -10.25 -13.41
CA GLU A 109 3.83 -9.69 -13.09
C GLU A 109 4.25 -8.62 -14.10
N THR A 110 4.04 -8.88 -15.39
CA THR A 110 4.38 -7.93 -16.46
C THR A 110 3.51 -6.68 -16.40
N VAL A 111 2.18 -6.84 -16.21
CA VAL A 111 1.26 -5.70 -16.07
C VAL A 111 1.61 -4.83 -14.87
N ILE A 112 1.96 -5.43 -13.72
CA ILE A 112 2.37 -4.70 -12.52
C ILE A 112 3.67 -3.94 -12.78
N ALA A 113 4.69 -4.57 -13.35
CA ALA A 113 5.97 -3.93 -13.64
C ALA A 113 5.82 -2.74 -14.60
N MET A 114 4.92 -2.83 -15.59
CA MET A 114 4.64 -1.73 -16.52
C MET A 114 4.13 -0.47 -15.82
N CYS A 115 3.34 -0.61 -14.76
CA CYS A 115 2.79 0.53 -14.01
C CYS A 115 3.86 1.39 -13.33
N GLU A 116 5.05 0.87 -13.07
CA GLU A 116 6.18 1.65 -12.56
C GLU A 116 6.95 2.37 -13.67
N THR A 117 7.06 1.75 -14.86
CA THR A 117 7.96 2.22 -15.92
C THR A 117 7.31 3.16 -16.94
N GLU A 118 5.99 3.10 -17.10
CA GLU A 118 5.29 3.90 -18.10
C GLU A 118 4.88 5.28 -17.59
N SER A 119 4.96 6.29 -18.47
CA SER A 119 4.56 7.66 -18.13
C SER A 119 3.05 7.83 -18.00
N GLU A 120 2.27 7.04 -18.73
CA GLU A 120 0.80 7.10 -18.78
C GLU A 120 0.21 5.67 -18.74
N PRO A 121 0.23 4.99 -17.57
CA PRO A 121 -0.18 3.59 -17.43
C PRO A 121 -1.71 3.41 -17.39
N ASP A 122 -2.46 4.12 -18.24
CA ASP A 122 -3.92 4.26 -18.15
C ASP A 122 -4.67 2.91 -18.14
N PHE A 123 -4.46 2.07 -19.16
CA PHE A 123 -5.18 0.80 -19.28
C PHE A 123 -4.60 -0.30 -18.38
N SER A 124 -3.29 -0.29 -18.12
CA SER A 124 -2.68 -1.22 -17.15
C SER A 124 -3.20 -0.96 -15.73
N LEU A 125 -3.34 0.30 -15.34
CA LEU A 125 -3.86 0.67 -14.02
C LEU A 125 -5.34 0.31 -13.90
N GLN A 126 -6.14 0.58 -14.95
CA GLN A 126 -7.56 0.17 -14.99
C GLN A 126 -7.74 -1.35 -14.89
N LEU A 127 -6.88 -2.12 -15.56
CA LEU A 127 -6.88 -3.57 -15.46
C LEU A 127 -6.57 -4.02 -14.02
N LEU A 128 -5.53 -3.46 -13.39
CA LEU A 128 -5.19 -3.80 -12.00
C LEU A 128 -6.29 -3.40 -11.02
N GLN A 129 -6.93 -2.23 -11.19
CA GLN A 129 -8.08 -1.82 -10.39
C GLN A 129 -9.23 -2.82 -10.51
N THR A 130 -9.52 -3.29 -11.73
CA THR A 130 -10.55 -4.31 -11.95
C THR A 130 -10.19 -5.64 -11.27
N LEU A 131 -8.91 -6.02 -11.25
CA LEU A 131 -8.44 -7.26 -10.62
C LEU A 131 -8.42 -7.17 -9.07
N ILE A 132 -8.01 -6.03 -8.50
CA ILE A 132 -7.89 -5.84 -7.04
C ILE A 132 -9.25 -5.93 -6.31
N VAL A 133 -10.34 -5.59 -7.01
CA VAL A 133 -11.71 -5.73 -6.50
C VAL A 133 -12.14 -7.20 -6.41
N LEU A 134 -11.46 -8.12 -7.10
CA LEU A 134 -11.77 -9.55 -7.05
C LEU A 134 -11.24 -10.17 -5.74
N PRO A 135 -12.06 -10.95 -5.02
CA PRO A 135 -11.72 -11.47 -3.69
C PRO A 135 -10.47 -12.37 -3.68
N ASP A 136 -10.32 -13.19 -4.71
CA ASP A 136 -9.27 -14.20 -4.75
C ASP A 136 -7.97 -13.69 -5.41
N PHE A 137 -7.98 -12.52 -6.05
CA PHE A 137 -6.85 -12.06 -6.86
C PHE A 137 -5.57 -11.86 -6.03
N ILE A 138 -5.60 -10.95 -5.05
CA ILE A 138 -4.42 -10.66 -4.22
C ILE A 138 -3.95 -11.92 -3.47
N PRO A 139 -4.82 -12.65 -2.74
CA PRO A 139 -4.38 -13.87 -2.04
C PRO A 139 -3.76 -14.93 -2.97
N SER A 140 -4.23 -15.04 -4.21
CA SER A 140 -3.75 -16.05 -5.15
C SER A 140 -2.48 -15.66 -5.89
N ILE A 141 -2.24 -14.36 -6.12
CA ILE A 141 -1.10 -13.91 -6.91
C ILE A 141 0.12 -13.57 -6.05
N PHE A 142 -0.09 -13.11 -4.81
CA PHE A 142 0.94 -12.39 -4.06
C PHE A 142 2.23 -13.19 -3.93
N ASP A 143 2.18 -14.46 -3.55
CA ASP A 143 3.37 -15.29 -3.36
C ASP A 143 4.12 -15.64 -4.65
N HIS A 144 3.49 -15.47 -5.81
CA HIS A 144 4.10 -15.68 -7.13
C HIS A 144 4.78 -14.42 -7.67
N LEU A 145 4.53 -13.26 -7.07
CA LEU A 145 5.12 -11.99 -7.51
C LEU A 145 6.55 -11.81 -7.02
N THR A 146 7.35 -11.12 -7.83
CA THR A 146 8.68 -10.68 -7.39
C THR A 146 8.56 -9.60 -6.31
N PRO A 147 9.58 -9.41 -5.45
CA PRO A 147 9.54 -8.37 -4.41
C PRO A 147 9.25 -6.95 -4.92
N PRO A 148 9.81 -6.48 -6.05
CA PRO A 148 9.41 -5.20 -6.67
C PRO A 148 7.92 -5.14 -7.02
N SER A 149 7.39 -6.18 -7.68
CA SER A 149 5.98 -6.22 -8.06
C SER A 149 5.03 -6.28 -6.87
N LYS A 150 5.41 -6.95 -5.78
CA LYS A 150 4.67 -6.87 -4.49
C LYS A 150 4.57 -5.44 -3.98
N ILE A 151 5.67 -4.67 -4.04
CA ILE A 151 5.72 -3.28 -3.60
C ILE A 151 4.82 -2.39 -4.46
N ILE A 152 4.92 -2.50 -5.79
CA ILE A 152 4.08 -1.73 -6.73
C ILE A 152 2.60 -2.05 -6.53
N LEU A 153 2.26 -3.34 -6.41
CA LEU A 153 0.88 -3.77 -6.18
C LEU A 153 0.31 -3.16 -4.89
N LEU A 154 1.07 -3.17 -3.80
CA LEU A 154 0.65 -2.58 -2.53
C LEU A 154 0.51 -1.06 -2.58
N ASP A 155 1.38 -0.37 -3.34
CA ASP A 155 1.26 1.07 -3.59
C ASP A 155 -0.04 1.39 -4.35
N ILE A 156 -0.38 0.60 -5.37
CA ILE A 156 -1.63 0.74 -6.13
C ILE A 156 -2.84 0.45 -5.22
N VAL A 157 -2.79 -0.60 -4.40
CA VAL A 157 -3.85 -0.92 -3.42
C VAL A 157 -4.07 0.23 -2.45
N ALA A 158 -2.99 0.78 -1.86
CA ALA A 158 -3.07 1.91 -0.95
C ALA A 158 -3.64 3.16 -1.64
N ALA A 159 -3.19 3.47 -2.86
CA ALA A 159 -3.72 4.58 -3.63
C ALA A 159 -5.22 4.41 -3.92
N PHE A 160 -5.65 3.21 -4.30
CA PHE A 160 -7.06 2.91 -4.58
C PHE A 160 -7.94 3.06 -3.33
N LEU A 161 -7.45 2.65 -2.16
CA LEU A 161 -8.11 2.88 -0.87
C LEU A 161 -8.20 4.37 -0.51
N SER A 162 -7.13 5.14 -0.76
CA SER A 162 -7.09 6.57 -0.42
C SER A 162 -8.02 7.44 -1.28
N GLN A 163 -8.27 7.06 -2.53
CA GLN A 163 -9.12 7.81 -3.46
C GLN A 163 -10.61 7.84 -3.02
N GLY A 164 -11.00 6.91 -2.14
CA GLY A 164 -12.32 6.94 -1.48
C GLY A 164 -12.53 8.19 -0.61
N HIS A 165 -11.47 8.87 -0.17
CA HIS A 165 -11.52 10.06 0.69
C HIS A 165 -11.70 11.39 -0.03
N ALA A 166 -11.75 11.39 -1.37
CA ALA A 166 -11.87 12.61 -2.17
C ALA A 166 -13.27 13.27 -2.13
N ASP A 167 -14.00 13.20 -1.01
CA ASP A 167 -15.27 13.92 -0.79
C ASP A 167 -15.01 15.27 -0.10
N GLY A 168 -13.89 15.93 -0.44
CA GLY A 168 -13.62 17.31 -0.07
C GLY A 168 -14.34 18.29 -1.00
N PRO A 169 -14.59 19.55 -0.59
CA PRO A 169 -15.36 20.55 -1.35
C PRO A 169 -14.74 20.98 -2.70
N PHE A 170 -13.63 20.36 -3.13
CA PHE A 170 -12.91 20.64 -4.37
C PHE A 170 -12.66 19.38 -5.22
N ALA A 171 -13.39 18.29 -4.98
CA ALA A 171 -13.29 17.08 -5.79
C ALA A 171 -13.66 17.35 -7.25
N PRO A 172 -12.85 16.93 -8.25
CA PRO A 172 -13.22 17.07 -9.65
C PRO A 172 -14.45 16.19 -9.95
N GLU A 173 -15.52 16.80 -10.47
CA GLU A 173 -16.82 16.16 -10.82
C GLU A 173 -16.74 15.14 -11.97
N ALA A 174 -15.56 14.66 -12.34
CA ALA A 174 -15.33 13.88 -13.55
C ALA A 174 -14.67 12.53 -13.25
N ALA A 175 -15.37 11.66 -12.54
CA ALA A 175 -15.16 10.23 -12.64
C ALA A 175 -16.54 9.54 -12.66
N SER A 176 -17.11 9.46 -13.86
CA SER A 176 -18.15 8.47 -14.19
C SER A 176 -17.75 7.10 -13.65
N GLY A 177 -18.55 6.29 -12.98
CA GLY A 177 -20.00 6.25 -12.83
C GLY A 177 -20.42 4.78 -12.97
N ASN A 178 -20.67 4.09 -11.85
CA ASN A 178 -21.55 2.92 -11.80
C ASN A 178 -22.93 3.40 -11.34
N ALA A 179 -24.00 2.80 -11.86
CA ALA A 179 -25.39 3.23 -11.63
C ALA A 179 -25.85 3.23 -10.15
N ASP A 180 -25.05 2.66 -9.24
CA ASP A 180 -25.33 2.59 -7.80
C ASP A 180 -24.48 3.54 -6.93
N GLY A 181 -23.62 4.39 -7.50
CA GLY A 181 -22.87 5.39 -6.72
C GLY A 181 -21.88 4.81 -5.69
N GLN A 182 -21.71 3.50 -5.62
CA GLN A 182 -20.66 2.86 -4.82
C GLN A 182 -19.33 2.99 -5.56
N LYS A 183 -18.37 3.71 -4.96
CA LYS A 183 -16.97 3.67 -5.38
C LYS A 183 -16.47 2.25 -5.13
N GLU A 184 -15.96 1.60 -6.17
CA GLU A 184 -15.31 0.30 -6.03
C GLU A 184 -14.09 0.43 -5.10
N SER A 185 -13.90 -0.55 -4.22
CA SER A 185 -12.77 -0.60 -3.29
C SER A 185 -12.18 -2.01 -3.29
N PRO A 186 -10.92 -2.20 -2.85
CA PRO A 186 -10.36 -3.54 -2.69
C PRO A 186 -11.27 -4.45 -1.88
N SER A 187 -11.33 -5.70 -2.27
CA SER A 187 -12.17 -6.69 -1.59
C SER A 187 -11.74 -6.90 -0.13
N LEU A 188 -12.70 -7.22 0.76
CA LEU A 188 -12.39 -7.54 2.15
C LEU A 188 -11.37 -8.69 2.28
N PRO A 189 -11.46 -9.81 1.51
CA PRO A 189 -10.45 -10.87 1.56
C PRO A 189 -9.05 -10.40 1.18
N ALA A 190 -8.93 -9.45 0.24
CA ALA A 190 -7.64 -8.87 -0.10
C ALA A 190 -7.05 -8.05 1.05
N VAL A 191 -7.88 -7.26 1.74
CA VAL A 191 -7.46 -6.48 2.92
C VAL A 191 -7.07 -7.40 4.09
N GLU A 192 -7.85 -8.46 4.34
CA GLU A 192 -7.54 -9.48 5.35
C GLU A 192 -6.22 -10.19 5.07
N PHE A 193 -5.96 -10.52 3.80
CA PHE A 193 -4.71 -11.12 3.37
C PHE A 193 -3.52 -10.18 3.60
N VAL A 194 -3.64 -8.90 3.25
CA VAL A 194 -2.59 -7.89 3.53
C VAL A 194 -2.29 -7.82 5.04
N ALA A 195 -3.32 -7.84 5.89
CA ALA A 195 -3.15 -7.87 7.34
C ALA A 195 -2.42 -9.13 7.82
N GLN A 196 -2.79 -10.30 7.28
CA GLN A 196 -2.12 -11.56 7.58
C GLN A 196 -0.65 -11.55 7.21
N VAL A 197 -0.30 -11.09 5.99
CA VAL A 197 1.09 -11.01 5.55
C VAL A 197 1.87 -10.03 6.42
N PHE A 198 1.28 -8.88 6.78
CA PHE A 198 1.91 -7.93 7.68
C PHE A 198 2.25 -8.56 9.05
N GLU A 199 1.31 -9.27 9.67
CA GLU A 199 1.55 -9.93 10.96
C GLU A 199 2.65 -10.99 10.91
N GLN A 200 2.81 -11.67 9.76
CA GLN A 200 3.84 -12.68 9.54
C GLN A 200 5.23 -12.06 9.31
N GLU A 201 5.30 -11.00 8.50
CA GLU A 201 6.56 -10.46 7.99
C GLU A 201 7.11 -9.29 8.82
N ALA A 202 6.25 -8.50 9.49
CA ALA A 202 6.65 -7.23 10.09
C ALA A 202 7.68 -7.39 11.22
N GLY A 203 7.69 -8.52 11.93
CA GLY A 203 8.68 -8.81 12.96
C GLY A 203 10.12 -8.94 12.44
N SER A 204 10.30 -9.23 11.15
CA SER A 204 11.61 -9.46 10.52
C SER A 204 12.46 -8.19 10.43
N ILE A 205 11.86 -7.00 10.44
CA ILE A 205 12.56 -5.71 10.32
C ILE A 205 13.54 -5.46 11.47
N PHE A 206 13.33 -6.10 12.62
CA PHE A 206 14.19 -5.98 13.80
C PHE A 206 15.44 -6.87 13.75
N GLY A 207 15.48 -7.83 12.83
CA GLY A 207 16.70 -8.63 12.59
C GLY A 207 17.77 -7.87 11.81
N LEU A 208 17.47 -6.66 11.36
CA LEU A 208 18.27 -5.92 10.39
C LEU A 208 19.09 -4.78 11.05
N VAL A 209 19.14 -4.69 12.37
CA VAL A 209 19.42 -3.45 13.14
C VAL A 209 20.87 -2.91 13.08
N SER A 210 21.84 -3.56 12.42
CA SER A 210 23.20 -3.00 12.28
C SER A 210 23.41 -2.19 10.99
N GLU A 211 24.15 -1.07 11.06
CA GLU A 211 24.50 -0.26 9.88
C GLU A 211 25.30 -1.07 8.82
N GLU A 212 26.10 -2.05 9.25
CA GLU A 212 26.89 -2.92 8.38
C GLU A 212 26.01 -3.90 7.58
N GLU A 213 24.97 -4.47 8.20
CA GLU A 213 23.99 -5.33 7.52
C GLU A 213 23.08 -4.53 6.59
N TRP A 214 22.81 -3.26 6.91
CA TRP A 214 21.92 -2.39 6.12
C TRP A 214 22.54 -1.86 4.82
N SER A 215 23.86 -1.75 4.73
CA SER A 215 24.53 -1.42 3.45
C SER A 215 24.24 -2.44 2.33
N ASN A 216 23.86 -3.68 2.71
CA ASN A 216 23.43 -4.72 1.78
C ASN A 216 21.91 -4.74 1.52
N ILE A 217 21.11 -3.93 2.24
CA ILE A 217 19.64 -3.92 2.19
C ILE A 217 19.07 -3.21 0.96
N GLU A 218 19.85 -2.43 0.19
CA GLU A 218 19.39 -2.02 -1.14
C GLU A 218 18.97 -3.22 -2.02
N LYS A 219 19.53 -4.41 -1.73
CA LYS A 219 19.14 -5.69 -2.35
C LYS A 219 17.99 -6.40 -1.63
N ASP A 220 17.81 -6.19 -0.33
CA ASP A 220 16.74 -6.81 0.45
C ASP A 220 15.51 -5.88 0.50
N LYS A 221 14.51 -6.17 -0.34
CA LYS A 221 13.28 -5.38 -0.46
C LYS A 221 12.30 -5.56 0.72
N LYS A 222 12.66 -6.34 1.74
CA LYS A 222 11.77 -6.65 2.88
C LYS A 222 11.33 -5.43 3.69
N PRO A 223 12.21 -4.49 4.10
CA PRO A 223 11.77 -3.31 4.84
C PRO A 223 10.76 -2.49 4.04
N GLN A 224 10.98 -2.29 2.75
CA GLN A 224 10.06 -1.58 1.88
C GLN A 224 8.72 -2.34 1.79
N LEU A 225 8.75 -3.66 1.65
CA LEU A 225 7.54 -4.49 1.63
C LEU A 225 6.72 -4.30 2.91
N VAL A 226 7.34 -4.38 4.10
CA VAL A 226 6.66 -4.16 5.39
C VAL A 226 6.09 -2.75 5.49
N MET A 227 6.84 -1.74 5.06
CA MET A 227 6.35 -0.35 5.02
C MET A 227 5.13 -0.19 4.11
N ARG A 228 5.09 -0.88 2.96
CA ARG A 228 3.95 -0.84 2.03
C ARG A 228 2.73 -1.59 2.55
N LEU A 229 2.94 -2.75 3.19
CA LEU A 229 1.87 -3.46 3.89
C LEU A 229 1.26 -2.58 4.98
N LEU A 230 2.09 -1.95 5.81
CA LEU A 230 1.64 -1.04 6.86
C LEU A 230 0.86 0.16 6.28
N ASN A 231 1.37 0.78 5.22
CA ASN A 231 0.68 1.90 4.57
C ASN A 231 -0.70 1.49 4.02
N ALA A 232 -0.78 0.36 3.31
CA ALA A 232 -2.04 -0.17 2.81
C ALA A 232 -3.05 -0.43 3.94
N LEU A 233 -2.61 -0.93 5.10
CA LEU A 233 -3.46 -1.12 6.28
C LEU A 233 -3.92 0.20 6.90
N CYS A 234 -3.06 1.23 6.92
CA CYS A 234 -3.49 2.56 7.37
C CYS A 234 -4.58 3.15 6.47
N GLU A 235 -4.45 3.03 5.15
CA GLU A 235 -5.49 3.47 4.20
C GLU A 235 -6.76 2.62 4.35
N ALA A 236 -6.62 1.29 4.50
CA ALA A 236 -7.76 0.39 4.71
C ALA A 236 -8.53 0.68 6.01
N THR A 237 -7.83 1.02 7.09
CA THR A 237 -8.47 1.40 8.37
C THR A 237 -9.04 2.81 8.39
N ALA A 238 -8.74 3.63 7.37
CA ALA A 238 -9.42 4.89 7.12
C ALA A 238 -10.70 4.70 6.29
N HIS A 239 -10.77 3.64 5.46
CA HIS A 239 -11.96 3.29 4.68
C HIS A 239 -13.06 2.63 5.54
N PRO A 240 -14.32 3.11 5.53
CA PRO A 240 -15.38 2.65 6.47
C PRO A 240 -15.66 1.14 6.46
N GLU A 241 -15.72 0.51 5.28
CA GLU A 241 -16.06 -0.91 5.13
C GLU A 241 -14.91 -1.82 5.59
N ALA A 242 -13.69 -1.54 5.13
CA ALA A 242 -12.49 -2.30 5.49
C ALA A 242 -12.11 -2.11 6.96
N LYS A 243 -12.30 -0.90 7.50
CA LYS A 243 -12.06 -0.60 8.92
C LYS A 243 -12.81 -1.55 9.85
N ARG A 244 -14.10 -1.78 9.62
CA ARG A 244 -14.90 -2.63 10.52
C ARG A 244 -14.36 -4.05 10.58
N ASN A 245 -13.99 -4.61 9.43
CA ASN A 245 -13.38 -5.93 9.34
C ASN A 245 -12.03 -5.97 10.08
N LEU A 246 -11.15 -5.00 9.81
CA LEU A 246 -9.84 -4.94 10.46
C LEU A 246 -9.94 -4.71 11.98
N GLN A 247 -10.94 -3.96 12.45
CA GLN A 247 -11.16 -3.75 13.89
C GLN A 247 -11.46 -5.04 14.65
N GLU A 248 -12.05 -6.05 14.01
CA GLU A 248 -12.31 -7.37 14.61
C GLU A 248 -11.04 -8.23 14.68
N ARG A 249 -10.00 -7.89 13.91
CA ARG A 249 -8.70 -8.58 13.92
C ARG A 249 -7.82 -8.13 15.08
N VAL A 250 -8.12 -8.62 16.28
CA VAL A 250 -7.38 -8.29 17.52
C VAL A 250 -5.88 -8.61 17.43
N SER A 251 -5.50 -9.64 16.67
CA SER A 251 -4.08 -9.98 16.43
C SER A 251 -3.32 -8.84 15.75
N LEU A 252 -3.96 -8.11 14.83
CA LEU A 252 -3.33 -7.01 14.10
C LEU A 252 -3.07 -5.83 15.03
N LEU A 253 -4.03 -5.53 15.92
CA LEU A 253 -3.88 -4.50 16.94
C LEU A 253 -2.73 -4.81 17.89
N ALA A 254 -2.67 -6.06 18.38
CA ALA A 254 -1.62 -6.52 19.29
C ALA A 254 -0.26 -6.53 18.60
N CYS A 255 -0.17 -7.01 17.36
CA CYS A 255 1.03 -6.98 16.54
C CYS A 255 1.52 -5.54 16.34
N SER A 256 0.63 -4.61 15.98
CA SER A 256 0.99 -3.20 15.77
C SER A 256 1.56 -2.55 17.02
N LEU A 257 0.99 -2.85 18.19
CA LEU A 257 1.48 -2.35 19.48
C LEU A 257 2.84 -2.95 19.85
N ASP A 258 3.03 -4.27 19.68
CA ASP A 258 4.31 -4.94 19.92
C ASP A 258 5.43 -4.35 19.05
N LEU A 259 5.16 -4.16 17.76
CA LEU A 259 6.11 -3.55 16.82
C LEU A 259 6.46 -2.12 17.24
N LEU A 260 5.48 -1.33 17.68
CA LEU A 260 5.71 0.05 18.12
C LEU A 260 6.59 0.09 19.37
N GLU A 261 6.29 -0.76 20.36
CA GLU A 261 7.08 -0.87 21.58
C GLU A 261 8.52 -1.33 21.29
N ARG A 262 8.70 -2.34 20.43
CA ARG A 262 10.01 -2.84 20.02
C ARG A 262 10.81 -1.79 19.25
N ALA A 263 10.20 -1.08 18.30
CA ALA A 263 10.83 0.02 17.56
C ALA A 263 11.28 1.13 18.50
N ASN A 264 10.42 1.51 19.43
CA ASN A 264 10.74 2.55 20.38
C ASN A 264 11.87 2.12 21.34
N ASN A 265 11.83 0.89 21.86
CA ASN A 265 12.88 0.34 22.71
C ASN A 265 14.21 0.18 21.96
N ALA A 266 14.20 -0.20 20.68
CA ALA A 266 15.39 -0.27 19.84
C ALA A 266 16.00 1.13 19.64
N GLY A 267 15.17 2.14 19.36
CA GLY A 267 15.63 3.53 19.20
C GLY A 267 16.25 4.15 20.45
N LYS A 268 15.87 3.67 21.65
CA LYS A 268 16.46 4.11 22.94
C LYS A 268 17.81 3.44 23.26
N LYS A 269 18.13 2.29 22.65
CA LYS A 269 19.32 1.48 22.97
C LYS A 269 20.60 1.90 22.22
N GLY A 270 20.51 2.79 21.25
CA GLY A 270 21.64 3.25 20.47
C GLY A 270 21.20 4.10 19.28
N ASN A 271 22.17 4.53 18.46
CA ASN A 271 21.89 5.20 17.20
C ASN A 271 21.60 4.16 16.11
N ASN A 272 20.37 4.15 15.59
CA ASN A 272 19.89 3.25 14.55
C ASN A 272 18.68 3.86 13.82
N HIS A 273 18.11 3.12 12.86
CA HIS A 273 16.97 3.57 12.06
C HIS A 273 15.68 3.85 12.84
N PHE A 274 15.57 3.43 14.10
CA PHE A 274 14.44 3.74 14.98
C PHE A 274 14.73 4.85 15.99
N THR A 275 15.95 5.40 16.02
CA THR A 275 16.30 6.50 16.92
C THR A 275 15.49 7.73 16.59
N ALA A 276 14.86 8.34 17.59
CA ALA A 276 14.11 9.57 17.40
C ALA A 276 15.08 10.73 17.13
N THR A 277 14.81 11.51 16.10
CA THR A 277 15.66 12.63 15.68
C THR A 277 14.89 13.94 15.78
N GLN A 278 15.49 14.99 16.35
CA GLN A 278 14.86 16.33 16.46
C GLN A 278 15.69 17.41 15.75
N THR A 279 16.53 17.01 14.81
CA THR A 279 17.61 17.80 14.22
C THR A 279 17.20 19.07 13.46
N LEU A 280 15.92 19.28 13.15
CA LEU A 280 15.43 20.35 12.25
C LEU A 280 16.00 20.25 10.81
N GLU A 281 16.75 19.20 10.51
CA GLU A 281 17.37 18.88 9.22
C GLU A 281 16.63 17.72 8.54
N GLY A 282 15.37 17.98 8.15
CA GLY A 282 14.44 16.95 7.67
C GLY A 282 14.87 16.17 6.41
N ALA A 283 15.90 16.60 5.68
CA ALA A 283 16.37 15.93 4.47
C ALA A 283 17.12 14.62 4.75
N SER A 284 17.87 14.54 5.86
CA SER A 284 18.62 13.32 6.21
C SER A 284 17.70 12.20 6.68
N ALA A 285 16.62 12.56 7.39
CA ALA A 285 15.62 11.62 7.89
C ALA A 285 14.85 10.91 6.76
N GLN A 286 14.60 11.57 5.62
CA GLN A 286 13.90 10.98 4.47
C GLN A 286 14.66 9.82 3.80
N MET A 287 15.99 9.77 3.98
CA MET A 287 16.82 8.68 3.48
C MET A 287 16.71 7.41 4.35
N ASN A 288 16.02 7.49 5.49
CA ASN A 288 15.78 6.34 6.36
C ASN A 288 14.78 5.38 5.70
N PRO A 289 15.13 4.10 5.49
CA PRO A 289 14.23 3.12 4.87
C PRO A 289 13.00 2.78 5.72
N LEU A 290 13.01 3.10 7.02
CA LEU A 290 11.89 2.97 7.95
C LEU A 290 11.26 4.32 8.29
N PHE A 291 11.45 5.33 7.43
CA PHE A 291 10.87 6.65 7.60
C PHE A 291 9.35 6.57 7.75
N GLY A 292 8.84 7.10 8.87
CA GLY A 292 7.41 7.07 9.20
C GLY A 292 6.89 5.76 9.80
N PHE A 293 7.75 4.76 10.06
CA PHE A 293 7.30 3.46 10.57
C PHE A 293 6.52 3.56 11.89
N LYS A 294 7.08 4.23 12.91
CA LYS A 294 6.40 4.41 14.20
C LYS A 294 5.13 5.25 14.04
N ARG A 295 5.18 6.29 13.19
CA ARG A 295 4.00 7.12 12.87
C ARG A 295 2.87 6.26 12.34
N ASP A 296 3.15 5.40 11.36
CA ASP A 296 2.12 4.60 10.71
C ASP A 296 1.57 3.51 11.63
N LEU A 297 2.38 2.94 12.52
CA LEU A 297 1.89 2.06 13.59
C LEU A 297 0.93 2.80 14.54
N VAL A 298 1.29 4.01 14.97
CA VAL A 298 0.43 4.86 15.81
C VAL A 298 -0.88 5.21 15.08
N ARG A 299 -0.80 5.55 13.78
CA ARG A 299 -1.96 5.80 12.91
C ARG A 299 -2.87 4.57 12.84
N LEU A 300 -2.31 3.39 12.57
CA LEU A 300 -3.07 2.14 12.48
C LEU A 300 -3.79 1.82 13.80
N ILE A 301 -3.08 1.86 14.93
CA ILE A 301 -3.65 1.65 16.27
C ILE A 301 -4.79 2.65 16.53
N GLY A 302 -4.54 3.94 16.28
CA GLY A 302 -5.53 5.00 16.49
C GLY A 302 -6.79 4.81 15.64
N ASN A 303 -6.65 4.39 14.38
CA ASN A 303 -7.78 4.09 13.50
C ASN A 303 -8.58 2.88 13.99
N MET A 304 -7.90 1.82 14.42
CA MET A 304 -8.53 0.60 14.92
C MET A 304 -9.28 0.80 16.24
N CYS A 305 -8.90 1.78 17.06
CA CYS A 305 -9.60 2.09 18.32
C CYS A 305 -10.79 3.04 18.16
N HIS A 306 -10.90 3.75 17.03
CA HIS A 306 -11.95 4.73 16.80
C HIS A 306 -13.35 4.10 16.80
N ASN A 307 -14.21 4.57 17.71
CA ASN A 307 -15.58 4.07 17.91
C ASN A 307 -15.67 2.55 18.10
N TYR A 308 -14.66 1.92 18.70
CA TYR A 308 -14.62 0.47 18.89
C TYR A 308 -14.07 0.09 20.26
N THR A 309 -14.98 0.00 21.24
CA THR A 309 -14.67 -0.17 22.67
C THR A 309 -13.85 -1.42 22.98
N ALA A 310 -14.03 -2.52 22.24
CA ALA A 310 -13.24 -3.73 22.43
C ALA A 310 -11.73 -3.47 22.19
N ASN A 311 -11.38 -2.73 21.13
CA ASN A 311 -9.98 -2.37 20.86
C ASN A 311 -9.46 -1.30 21.82
N GLN A 312 -10.31 -0.34 22.22
CA GLN A 312 -9.96 0.63 23.26
C GLN A 312 -9.55 -0.07 24.57
N ASN A 313 -10.35 -1.03 25.02
CA ASN A 313 -10.07 -1.82 26.21
C ASN A 313 -8.84 -2.70 26.00
N LYS A 314 -8.70 -3.31 24.82
CA LYS A 314 -7.56 -4.18 24.53
C LYS A 314 -6.23 -3.45 24.60
N ILE A 315 -6.14 -2.22 24.09
CA ILE A 315 -4.91 -1.42 24.22
C ILE A 315 -4.61 -1.10 25.69
N ARG A 316 -5.62 -0.80 26.53
CA ARG A 316 -5.41 -0.61 27.97
C ARG A 316 -4.91 -1.89 28.66
N GLU A 317 -5.51 -3.04 28.36
CA GLU A 317 -5.09 -4.35 28.90
C GLU A 317 -3.66 -4.73 28.52
N LEU A 318 -3.22 -4.33 27.33
CA LEU A 318 -1.85 -4.53 26.85
C LEU A 318 -0.87 -3.45 27.32
N HIS A 319 -1.27 -2.58 28.27
CA HIS A 319 -0.47 -1.45 28.74
C HIS A 319 0.01 -0.51 27.62
N GLY A 320 -0.76 -0.39 26.52
CA GLY A 320 -0.39 0.40 25.35
C GLY A 320 -0.62 1.91 25.48
N ILE A 321 -1.39 2.37 26.48
CA ILE A 321 -1.61 3.82 26.70
C ILE A 321 -0.29 4.55 26.99
N PRO A 322 0.55 4.10 27.95
CA PRO A 322 1.91 4.64 28.13
C PRO A 322 2.76 4.61 26.86
N VAL A 323 2.71 3.51 26.09
CA VAL A 323 3.49 3.37 24.84
C VAL A 323 3.13 4.46 23.84
N LEU A 324 1.84 4.76 23.66
CA LEU A 324 1.39 5.83 22.77
C LEU A 324 1.78 7.23 23.27
N LEU A 325 1.74 7.45 24.59
CA LEU A 325 2.15 8.73 25.20
C LEU A 325 3.63 9.06 24.95
N GLU A 326 4.50 8.07 24.85
CA GLU A 326 5.91 8.29 24.51
C GLU A 326 6.11 8.87 23.09
N HIS A 327 5.11 8.73 22.23
CA HIS A 327 5.13 9.22 20.85
C HIS A 327 4.48 10.60 20.68
N CYS A 328 4.17 11.30 21.79
CA CYS A 328 3.68 12.69 21.78
C CYS A 328 4.78 13.75 21.56
N SER A 329 6.04 13.34 21.36
CA SER A 329 7.16 14.23 21.06
C SER A 329 7.41 14.32 19.55
N ILE A 330 8.11 15.37 19.12
CA ILE A 330 8.53 15.51 17.71
C ILE A 330 9.61 14.47 17.40
N ASP A 331 9.51 13.88 16.20
CA ASP A 331 10.50 12.98 15.62
C ASP A 331 10.55 13.21 14.10
N ASP A 332 11.67 13.74 13.60
CA ASP A 332 11.90 14.04 12.18
C ASP A 332 11.88 12.76 11.31
N SER A 333 12.26 11.60 11.88
CA SER A 333 12.19 10.30 11.19
C SER A 333 10.77 9.75 11.15
N ASN A 334 9.84 10.33 11.93
CA ASN A 334 8.43 9.97 11.96
C ASN A 334 7.55 11.24 11.91
N PRO A 335 7.46 11.92 10.74
CA PRO A 335 6.76 13.19 10.63
C PRO A 335 5.31 13.10 11.13
N PHE A 336 4.86 14.12 11.86
CA PHE A 336 3.52 14.17 12.45
C PHE A 336 3.18 13.09 13.48
N ILE A 337 4.16 12.34 13.99
CA ILE A 337 3.90 11.28 14.97
C ILE A 337 3.18 11.79 16.22
N SER A 338 3.51 13.00 16.69
CA SER A 338 2.84 13.60 17.86
C SER A 338 1.36 13.88 17.61
N GLN A 339 0.99 14.36 16.41
CA GLN A 339 -0.41 14.55 16.03
C GLN A 339 -1.15 13.21 15.96
N TRP A 340 -0.53 12.19 15.36
CA TRP A 340 -1.11 10.85 15.30
C TRP A 340 -1.24 10.22 16.69
N ALA A 341 -0.28 10.44 17.59
CA ALA A 341 -0.33 9.95 18.97
C ALA A 341 -1.49 10.60 19.74
N ILE A 342 -1.64 11.93 19.64
CA ILE A 342 -2.76 12.67 20.23
C ILE A 342 -4.10 12.16 19.66
N PHE A 343 -4.18 11.94 18.34
CA PHE A 343 -5.37 11.39 17.70
C PHE A 343 -5.70 9.98 18.19
N ALA A 344 -4.70 9.09 18.28
CA ALA A 344 -4.86 7.74 18.79
C ALA A 344 -5.33 7.74 20.26
N LEU A 345 -4.73 8.57 21.10
CA LEU A 345 -5.12 8.73 22.52
C LEU A 345 -6.54 9.28 22.65
N ARG A 346 -6.94 10.25 21.83
CA ARG A 346 -8.34 10.71 21.76
C ARG A 346 -9.26 9.53 21.45
N ASN A 347 -8.99 8.78 20.39
CA ASN A 347 -9.84 7.66 19.98
C ASN A 347 -9.90 6.54 21.04
N LEU A 348 -8.82 6.34 21.82
CA LEU A 348 -8.79 5.42 22.95
C LEU A 348 -9.65 5.86 24.13
N CYS A 349 -9.71 7.17 24.38
CA CYS A 349 -10.40 7.74 25.53
C CYS A 349 -11.86 8.10 25.22
N ASP A 350 -12.21 8.25 23.95
CA ASP A 350 -13.55 8.68 23.53
C ASP A 350 -14.61 7.66 23.99
N GLY A 351 -15.52 8.12 24.85
CA GLY A 351 -16.54 7.28 25.49
C GLY A 351 -16.02 6.20 26.47
N ASN A 352 -14.73 6.21 26.84
CA ASN A 352 -14.10 5.15 27.67
C ASN A 352 -13.48 5.74 28.95
N LEU A 353 -14.22 5.69 30.05
CA LEU A 353 -13.83 6.29 31.33
C LEU A 353 -12.65 5.58 31.97
N GLU A 354 -12.56 4.26 31.81
CA GLU A 354 -11.48 3.47 32.37
C GLU A 354 -10.14 3.76 31.68
N ASN A 355 -10.15 4.02 30.37
CA ASN A 355 -8.98 4.49 29.66
C ASN A 355 -8.59 5.92 30.07
N GLN A 356 -9.58 6.81 30.27
CA GLN A 356 -9.33 8.16 30.79
C GLN A 356 -8.71 8.13 32.19
N ALA A 357 -9.18 7.22 33.06
CA ALA A 357 -8.66 7.05 34.41
C ALA A 357 -7.16 6.70 34.42
N VAL A 358 -6.70 5.85 33.50
CA VAL A 358 -5.26 5.51 33.38
C VAL A 358 -4.41 6.77 33.15
N ILE A 359 -4.87 7.70 32.31
CA ILE A 359 -4.15 8.96 32.06
C ILE A 359 -4.29 9.91 33.25
N ALA A 360 -5.47 9.99 33.87
CA ALA A 360 -5.73 10.85 35.02
C ALA A 360 -4.91 10.47 36.27
N GLU A 361 -4.57 9.18 36.41
CA GLU A 361 -3.72 8.65 37.48
C GLU A 361 -2.23 8.92 37.25
N MET A 362 -1.83 9.36 36.05
CA MET A 362 -0.44 9.70 35.76
C MET A 362 -0.01 10.97 36.49
N SER A 363 1.20 10.95 37.04
CA SER A 363 1.80 12.09 37.74
C SER A 363 2.95 12.66 36.94
N ASN A 364 3.09 13.99 36.97
CA ASN A 364 4.21 14.68 36.35
C ASN A 364 5.51 14.35 37.10
N GLN A 365 6.48 13.75 36.40
CA GLN A 365 7.78 13.35 36.94
C GLN A 365 8.90 14.36 36.67
N GLY A 366 8.58 15.53 36.08
CA GLY A 366 9.54 16.60 35.78
C GLY A 366 9.73 16.85 34.30
N VAL A 367 10.74 17.67 33.96
CA VAL A 367 11.07 18.02 32.58
C VAL A 367 12.12 17.05 32.05
N VAL A 368 11.84 16.43 30.91
CA VAL A 368 12.83 15.60 30.20
C VAL A 368 13.98 16.50 29.74
N ASN A 369 15.21 16.05 29.98
CA ASN A 369 16.37 16.82 29.54
C ASN A 369 16.40 16.87 28.00
N ASN A 370 16.59 18.07 27.44
CA ASN A 370 16.62 18.28 26.00
C ASN A 370 18.02 18.76 25.60
N GLU A 371 18.82 17.83 25.05
CA GLU A 371 20.20 18.08 24.62
C GLU A 371 20.29 19.22 23.60
N GLN A 372 19.26 19.46 22.81
CA GLN A 372 19.25 20.57 21.85
C GLN A 372 19.09 21.91 22.55
N LEU A 373 18.19 22.00 23.54
CA LEU A 373 18.07 23.20 24.37
C LEU A 373 19.40 23.50 25.06
N GLU A 374 20.06 22.47 25.62
CA GLU A 374 21.39 22.62 26.22
C GLU A 374 22.43 23.10 25.20
N LYS A 375 22.44 22.55 23.98
CA LYS A 375 23.31 22.98 22.87
C LYS A 375 23.11 24.45 22.50
N TYR A 376 21.88 24.96 22.57
CA TYR A 376 21.57 26.38 22.35
C TYR A 376 21.76 27.27 23.59
N GLY A 377 22.19 26.69 24.71
CA GLY A 377 22.45 27.41 25.95
C GLY A 377 21.20 27.73 26.76
N PHE A 378 20.22 26.83 26.75
CA PHE A 378 18.98 26.92 27.52
C PHE A 378 18.75 25.64 28.34
N GLN A 379 18.14 25.80 29.51
CA GLN A 379 17.66 24.70 30.33
C GLN A 379 16.18 24.90 30.61
N ALA A 380 15.38 23.85 30.43
CA ALA A 380 13.96 23.89 30.74
C ALA A 380 13.71 23.49 32.21
N GLU A 381 12.89 24.25 32.91
CA GLU A 381 12.50 24.02 34.30
C GLU A 381 10.97 24.03 34.41
N TRP A 382 10.40 23.09 35.16
CA TRP A 382 8.97 23.10 35.49
C TRP A 382 8.78 23.78 36.84
N ARG A 383 7.96 24.83 36.90
CA ARG A 383 7.61 25.52 38.15
C ARG A 383 6.13 25.88 38.14
N GLU A 384 5.41 25.52 39.21
CA GLU A 384 4.01 25.94 39.44
C GLU A 384 3.08 25.67 38.24
N GLY A 385 3.24 24.52 37.57
CA GLY A 385 2.41 24.15 36.42
C GLY A 385 2.75 24.87 35.10
N ARG A 386 3.86 25.60 35.05
CA ARG A 386 4.36 26.29 33.84
C ARG A 386 5.79 25.86 33.53
N MET A 387 6.10 25.81 32.23
CA MET A 387 7.44 25.56 31.71
C MET A 387 8.21 26.89 31.58
N TYR A 388 9.41 26.94 32.15
CA TYR A 388 10.32 28.09 32.08
C TYR A 388 11.60 27.69 31.38
N TYR A 389 12.20 28.62 30.63
CA TYR A 389 13.51 28.43 30.01
C TYR A 389 14.51 29.38 30.67
N ARG A 390 15.62 28.84 31.18
CA ARG A 390 16.74 29.60 31.73
C ARG A 390 17.90 29.56 30.76
N SER A 391 18.50 30.72 30.45
CA SER A 391 19.76 30.73 29.70
C SER A 391 20.91 30.25 30.58
N THR A 392 21.69 29.30 30.07
CA THR A 392 22.89 28.75 30.74
C THR A 392 24.15 29.54 30.43
N LYS A 393 24.08 30.52 29.51
CA LYS A 393 25.18 31.46 29.26
C LYS A 393 25.30 32.43 30.45
N LYS A 394 26.39 32.35 31.21
CA LYS A 394 26.74 33.37 32.22
C LYS A 394 26.87 34.72 31.51
N LYS A 395 26.19 35.75 32.03
CA LYS A 395 26.35 37.15 31.62
C LYS A 395 27.80 37.62 31.76
#